data_AF-A0A7C5H497-F1
#
_entry.id   AF-A0A7C5H497-F1
#
_cell.length_a   1.000
_cell.length_b   1.000
_cell.length_c   1.000
_cell.angle_alpha   90.00
_cell.angle_beta   90.00
_cell.angle_gamma   90.00
#
_symmetry.space_group_name_H-M   'P 1'
#
loop_
_entity.id
_entity.type
_entity.pdbx_description
1 polymer ?
#
loop_
_entity_poly.entity_id
_entity_poly.type
_entity_poly.pdbx_seq_one_letter_code
_entity_poly.pdbx_strand_id
1 'polypeptide(L)'
;MSINKILLIMDMESGNCQSSAGKIVDFLNIFKAEVDALVVLESVKKSEDIALSFGMPFDPKMKEDSVNRTLDRLKHMFPKELNIKFHVKVGDFEEEAKALYNSINPDMLIVACNNFNKNISKFSKSVGKPVLLIN
;
A
#
# COMPACT_ATOMS: atom_id res chain seq x y z
N MET A 1 -20.12 -10.12 11.86
CA MET A 1 -19.82 -8.99 10.96
C MET A 1 -19.28 -9.60 9.68
N SER A 2 -19.91 -9.33 8.52
CA SER A 2 -19.39 -9.80 7.23
C SER A 2 -18.29 -8.84 6.79
N ILE A 3 -17.08 -9.33 6.54
CA ILE A 3 -15.98 -8.52 5.98
C ILE A 3 -16.09 -8.65 4.46
N ASN A 4 -16.52 -7.59 3.78
CA ASN A 4 -16.73 -7.60 2.34
C ASN A 4 -15.69 -6.74 1.61
N LYS A 5 -15.15 -5.71 2.27
CA LYS A 5 -14.13 -4.81 1.73
C LYS A 5 -12.92 -4.72 2.64
N ILE A 6 -11.75 -5.02 2.09
CA ILE A 6 -10.47 -4.97 2.80
C ILE A 6 -9.59 -3.93 2.14
N LEU A 7 -9.03 -3.03 2.95
CA LEU A 7 -7.92 -2.19 2.54
C LEU A 7 -6.61 -2.81 3.03
N LEU A 8 -5.82 -3.31 2.10
CA LEU A 8 -4.47 -3.82 2.33
C LEU A 8 -3.46 -2.67 2.15
N ILE A 9 -2.70 -2.33 3.17
CA ILE A 9 -1.62 -1.34 3.11
C ILE A 9 -0.29 -2.08 3.21
N MET A 10 0.57 -1.89 2.22
CA MET A 10 1.88 -2.54 2.15
C MET A 10 3.00 -1.50 2.08
N ASP A 11 4.01 -1.67 2.91
CA ASP A 11 5.28 -0.96 2.78
C ASP A 11 6.25 -1.81 1.94
N MET A 12 6.40 -1.45 0.66
CA MET A 12 7.31 -2.13 -0.26
C MET A 12 8.67 -1.43 -0.41
N GLU A 13 8.82 -0.22 0.15
CA GLU A 13 10.09 0.52 0.06
C GLU A 13 11.09 0.05 1.11
N SER A 14 10.60 -0.32 2.31
CA SER A 14 11.45 -0.66 3.44
C SER A 14 11.45 -2.14 3.83
N GLY A 15 10.52 -2.97 3.31
CA GLY A 15 10.29 -4.35 3.75
C GLY A 15 10.52 -5.43 2.69
N ASN A 16 10.95 -6.62 3.11
CA ASN A 16 10.89 -7.81 2.27
C ASN A 16 9.46 -8.36 2.24
N CYS A 17 8.66 -7.81 1.32
CA CYS A 17 7.24 -8.11 1.22
C CYS A 17 6.96 -9.53 0.68
N GLN A 18 8.00 -10.21 0.16
CA GLN A 18 7.90 -11.54 -0.46
C GLN A 18 7.66 -12.66 0.58
N SER A 19 8.23 -12.55 1.78
CA SER A 19 8.01 -13.53 2.86
C SER A 19 6.61 -13.45 3.47
N SER A 20 5.99 -12.27 3.40
CA SER A 20 4.64 -12.01 3.90
C SER A 20 3.55 -12.32 2.87
N ALA A 21 3.86 -12.32 1.57
CA ALA A 21 2.90 -12.51 0.49
C ALA A 21 2.03 -13.77 0.67
N GLY A 22 2.64 -14.92 0.99
CA GLY A 22 1.90 -16.16 1.22
C GLY A 22 0.86 -16.04 2.34
N LYS A 23 1.24 -15.44 3.49
CA LYS A 23 0.32 -15.22 4.62
C LYS A 23 -0.83 -14.28 4.24
N ILE A 24 -0.53 -13.24 3.45
CA ILE A 24 -1.56 -12.31 2.95
C ILE A 24 -2.54 -13.07 2.07
N VAL A 25 -2.05 -13.87 1.11
CA VAL A 25 -2.87 -14.69 0.22
C VAL A 25 -3.79 -15.63 1.00
N ASP A 26 -3.24 -16.38 1.97
CA ASP A 26 -3.99 -17.30 2.81
C ASP A 26 -5.11 -16.58 3.56
N PHE A 27 -4.82 -15.40 4.10
CA PHE A 27 -5.81 -14.60 4.81
C PHE A 27 -6.90 -14.09 3.87
N LEU A 28 -6.55 -13.54 2.71
CA LEU A 28 -7.51 -13.03 1.75
C LEU A 28 -8.47 -14.12 1.24
N ASN A 29 -7.98 -15.35 1.08
CA ASN A 29 -8.80 -16.50 0.68
C ASN A 29 -9.89 -16.87 1.70
N ILE A 30 -9.70 -16.56 2.99
CA ILE A 30 -10.70 -16.82 4.04
C ILE A 30 -11.93 -15.93 3.88
N PHE A 31 -11.73 -14.65 3.56
CA PHE A 31 -12.82 -13.66 3.59
C PHE A 31 -13.59 -13.57 2.27
N LYS A 32 -13.01 -14.02 1.15
CA LYS A 32 -13.59 -13.83 -0.21
C LYS A 32 -14.06 -12.38 -0.44
N ALA A 33 -13.36 -11.42 0.14
CA ALA A 33 -13.67 -10.01 0.13
C ALA A 33 -13.05 -9.32 -1.10
N GLU A 34 -13.60 -8.17 -1.49
CA GLU A 34 -12.92 -7.24 -2.40
C GLU A 34 -11.73 -6.63 -1.68
N VAL A 35 -10.57 -6.62 -2.35
CA VAL A 35 -9.33 -6.14 -1.76
C VAL A 35 -8.79 -4.99 -2.58
N ASP A 36 -8.64 -3.84 -1.95
CA ASP A 36 -7.87 -2.73 -2.49
C ASP A 36 -6.52 -2.69 -1.78
N ALA A 37 -5.43 -2.72 -2.55
CA ALA A 37 -4.07 -2.78 -2.04
C ALA A 37 -3.32 -1.47 -2.33
N LEU A 38 -2.94 -0.75 -1.28
CA LEU A 38 -2.20 0.51 -1.33
C LEU A 38 -0.71 0.31 -1.11
N VAL A 39 0.09 0.87 -2.00
CA VAL A 39 1.53 1.11 -1.82
C VAL A 39 1.81 2.57 -2.09
N VAL A 40 2.43 3.26 -1.13
CA VAL A 40 2.86 4.64 -1.29
C VAL A 40 4.37 4.68 -1.42
N LEU A 41 4.87 5.32 -2.47
CA LEU A 41 6.28 5.50 -2.77
C LEU A 41 6.76 6.85 -2.22
N GLU A 42 6.91 6.95 -0.90
CA GLU A 42 7.32 8.18 -0.22
C GLU A 42 8.76 8.56 -0.59
N SER A 43 9.63 7.58 -0.91
CA SER A 43 11.01 7.85 -1.30
C SER A 43 11.13 8.59 -2.64
N VAL A 44 10.24 8.28 -3.58
CA VAL A 44 10.16 8.96 -4.88
C VAL A 44 9.68 10.39 -4.70
N LYS A 45 8.65 10.59 -3.85
CA LYS A 45 8.15 11.94 -3.50
C LYS A 45 9.24 12.80 -2.85
N LYS A 46 9.99 12.23 -1.90
CA LYS A 46 11.14 12.93 -1.26
C LYS A 46 12.21 13.30 -2.28
N SER A 47 12.50 12.41 -3.24
CA SER A 47 13.48 12.69 -4.29
C SER A 47 13.02 13.83 -5.21
N GLU A 48 11.73 13.86 -5.54
CA GLU A 48 11.09 14.96 -6.28
C GLU A 48 11.21 16.29 -5.51
N ASP A 49 10.83 16.30 -4.23
CA ASP A 49 10.87 17.50 -3.40
C ASP A 49 12.30 18.05 -3.23
N ILE A 50 13.28 17.16 -3.06
CA ILE A 50 14.69 17.53 -3.01
C ILE A 50 15.12 18.16 -4.34
N ALA A 51 14.85 17.52 -5.48
CA ALA A 51 15.22 18.06 -6.78
C ALA A 51 14.62 19.45 -7.03
N LEU A 52 13.34 19.61 -6.73
CA LEU A 52 12.62 20.88 -6.86
C LEU A 52 13.18 21.96 -5.92
N SER A 53 13.58 21.59 -4.68
CA SER A 53 14.20 22.54 -3.73
C SER A 53 15.55 23.10 -4.23
N PHE A 54 16.25 22.34 -5.07
CA PHE A 54 17.49 22.77 -5.73
C PHE A 54 17.25 23.44 -7.09
N GLY A 55 15.99 23.68 -7.48
CA GLY A 55 15.63 24.25 -8.77
C GLY A 55 15.91 23.33 -9.96
N MET A 56 16.09 22.03 -9.72
CA MET A 56 16.33 21.04 -10.76
C MET A 56 15.00 20.46 -11.25
N PRO A 57 14.81 20.27 -12.57
CA PRO A 57 13.64 19.57 -13.08
C PRO A 57 13.68 18.11 -12.63
N PHE A 58 12.57 17.62 -12.08
CA PHE A 58 12.39 16.20 -11.80
C PHE A 58 11.77 15.52 -13.02
N ASP A 59 12.39 14.45 -13.51
CA ASP A 59 11.90 13.74 -14.70
C ASP A 59 10.59 12.99 -14.38
N PRO A 60 9.45 13.37 -15.00
CA PRO A 60 8.18 12.68 -14.78
C PRO A 60 8.23 11.19 -15.11
N LYS A 61 9.11 10.76 -16.02
CA LYS A 61 9.29 9.33 -16.34
C LYS A 61 9.83 8.53 -15.16
N MET A 62 10.65 9.12 -14.29
CA MET A 62 11.14 8.43 -13.09
C MET A 62 9.99 8.05 -12.15
N LYS A 63 8.99 8.93 -12.04
CA LYS A 63 7.77 8.68 -11.25
C LYS A 63 6.94 7.56 -11.86
N GLU A 64 6.69 7.62 -13.17
CA GLU A 64 5.93 6.61 -13.90
C GLU A 64 6.62 5.23 -13.86
N ASP A 65 7.93 5.18 -14.11
CA ASP A 65 8.72 3.96 -14.06
C ASP A 65 8.70 3.32 -12.67
N SER A 66 8.76 4.12 -11.61
CA SER A 66 8.72 3.63 -10.24
C SER A 66 7.35 3.02 -9.91
N VAL A 67 6.27 3.67 -10.36
CA VAL A 67 4.89 3.15 -10.24
C VAL A 67 4.76 1.83 -10.99
N ASN A 68 5.18 1.78 -12.26
CA ASN A 68 5.06 0.60 -13.11
C ASN A 68 5.87 -0.59 -12.56
N ARG A 69 7.12 -0.36 -12.13
CA ARG A 69 7.96 -1.41 -11.54
C ARG A 69 7.35 -2.00 -10.27
N THR A 70 6.77 -1.17 -9.40
CA THR A 70 6.09 -1.64 -8.19
C THR A 70 4.81 -2.40 -8.53
N LEU A 71 4.01 -1.91 -9.47
CA LEU A 71 2.82 -2.61 -9.97
C LEU A 71 3.17 -3.98 -10.54
N ASP A 72 4.23 -4.08 -11.33
CA ASP A 72 4.67 -5.35 -11.90
C ASP A 72 5.11 -6.32 -10.81
N ARG A 73 5.89 -5.86 -9.82
CA ARG A 73 6.26 -6.69 -8.65
C ARG A 73 5.04 -7.21 -7.91
N LEU A 74 4.04 -6.37 -7.65
CA LEU A 74 2.79 -6.76 -7.00
C LEU A 74 2.05 -7.84 -7.77
N LYS A 75 1.92 -7.69 -9.10
CA LYS A 75 1.28 -8.69 -9.96
C LYS A 75 2.01 -10.03 -10.00
N HIS A 76 3.32 -10.05 -9.76
CA HIS A 76 4.10 -11.29 -9.66
C HIS A 76 4.03 -11.91 -8.27
N MET A 77 3.86 -11.11 -7.22
CA MET A 77 3.77 -11.58 -5.84
C MET A 77 2.41 -12.22 -5.52
N PHE A 78 1.33 -11.69 -6.08
CA PHE A 78 -0.02 -12.16 -5.79
C PHE A 78 -0.57 -13.01 -6.95
N PRO A 79 -1.20 -14.16 -6.67
CA PRO A 79 -1.84 -14.97 -7.70
C PRO A 79 -2.99 -14.21 -8.36
N LYS A 80 -3.14 -14.37 -9.67
CA LYS A 80 -4.14 -13.68 -10.50
C LYS A 80 -5.60 -13.99 -10.12
N GLU A 81 -5.81 -15.08 -9.40
CA GLU A 81 -7.12 -15.54 -8.93
C GLU A 81 -7.66 -14.66 -7.78
N LEU A 82 -6.79 -13.91 -7.11
CA LEU A 82 -7.23 -12.96 -6.08
C LEU A 82 -7.73 -11.67 -6.76
N ASN A 83 -8.94 -11.27 -6.39
CA ASN A 83 -9.53 -10.01 -6.85
C ASN A 83 -8.95 -8.80 -6.08
N ILE A 84 -7.66 -8.51 -6.33
CA ILE A 84 -6.93 -7.39 -5.72
C ILE A 84 -6.81 -6.25 -6.72
N LYS A 85 -7.30 -5.06 -6.33
CA LYS A 85 -7.07 -3.82 -7.04
C LYS A 85 -5.87 -3.08 -6.45
N PHE A 86 -4.78 -3.01 -7.21
CA PHE A 86 -3.56 -2.32 -6.77
C PHE A 86 -3.62 -0.82 -7.02
N HIS A 87 -3.30 -0.05 -5.98
CA HIS A 87 -3.14 1.40 -5.98
C HIS A 87 -1.71 1.73 -5.60
N VAL A 88 -0.88 2.07 -6.59
CA VAL A 88 0.48 2.53 -6.36
C VAL A 88 0.52 4.04 -6.54
N LYS A 89 0.91 4.76 -5.49
CA LYS A 89 0.88 6.22 -5.41
C LYS A 89 2.24 6.78 -5.07
N VAL A 90 2.54 7.99 -5.56
CA VAL A 90 3.73 8.75 -5.17
C VAL A 90 3.24 10.02 -4.49
N GLY A 91 3.47 10.12 -3.19
CA GLY A 91 2.95 11.19 -2.34
C GLY A 91 3.21 10.90 -0.87
N ASP A 92 2.63 11.72 0.00
CA ASP A 92 2.66 11.53 1.45
C ASP A 92 1.75 10.37 1.87
N PHE A 93 2.27 9.46 2.69
CA PHE A 93 1.51 8.27 3.11
C PHE A 93 0.19 8.62 3.79
N GLU A 94 0.18 9.58 4.73
CA GLU A 94 -1.03 9.93 5.48
C GLU A 94 -2.14 10.46 4.56
N GLU A 95 -1.79 11.23 3.52
CA GLU A 95 -2.74 11.81 2.58
C GLU A 95 -3.32 10.74 1.64
N GLU A 96 -2.46 9.95 1.00
CA GLU A 96 -2.87 8.90 0.06
C GLU A 96 -3.66 7.79 0.76
N ALA A 97 -3.22 7.37 1.96
CA ALA A 97 -3.92 6.36 2.75
C ALA A 97 -5.31 6.85 3.19
N LYS A 98 -5.42 8.11 3.62
CA LYS A 98 -6.70 8.69 4.03
C LYS A 98 -7.65 8.90 2.85
N ALA A 99 -7.13 9.37 1.71
CA ALA A 99 -7.93 9.55 0.50
C ALA A 99 -8.53 8.22 0.03
N LEU A 100 -7.71 7.16 -0.03
CA LEU A 100 -8.17 5.85 -0.45
C LEU A 100 -9.10 5.20 0.57
N TYR A 101 -8.78 5.30 1.87
CA TYR A 101 -9.65 4.80 2.95
C TYR A 101 -11.04 5.43 2.89
N ASN A 102 -11.13 6.75 2.69
CA ASN A 102 -12.41 7.45 2.56
C ASN A 102 -13.17 7.04 1.30
N SER A 103 -12.47 6.83 0.18
CA SER A 103 -13.07 6.41 -1.08
C SER A 103 -13.66 5.00 -1.03
N ILE A 104 -13.00 4.08 -0.34
CA ILE A 104 -13.44 2.67 -0.27
C ILE A 104 -14.39 2.44 0.89
N ASN A 105 -14.15 3.13 2.01
CA ASN A 105 -14.76 2.87 3.31
C ASN A 105 -14.69 1.38 3.69
N PRO A 106 -13.48 0.84 3.95
CA PRO A 106 -13.29 -0.59 4.17
C PRO A 106 -13.92 -1.07 5.48
N ASP A 107 -14.22 -2.37 5.54
CA ASP A 107 -14.69 -3.04 6.76
C ASP A 107 -13.52 -3.39 7.68
N MET A 108 -12.34 -3.58 7.09
CA MET A 108 -11.13 -4.02 7.77
C MET A 108 -9.89 -3.45 7.08
N LEU A 109 -8.86 -3.16 7.86
CA LEU A 109 -7.52 -2.90 7.35
C LEU A 109 -6.60 -4.09 7.59
N ILE A 110 -5.79 -4.39 6.59
CA ILE A 110 -4.62 -5.25 6.75
C ILE A 110 -3.40 -4.37 6.51
N VAL A 111 -2.47 -4.39 7.45
CA VAL A 111 -1.18 -3.73 7.29
C VAL A 111 -0.13 -4.84 7.17
N ALA A 112 0.59 -4.86 6.06
CA ALA A 112 1.58 -5.88 5.79
C ALA A 112 2.94 -5.29 5.38
N CYS A 113 3.98 -6.12 5.48
CA CYS A 113 5.34 -5.77 5.08
C CYS A 113 5.90 -4.55 5.84
N ASN A 114 5.31 -4.26 7.00
CA ASN A 114 5.57 -3.04 7.73
C ASN A 114 6.82 -3.22 8.59
N ASN A 115 7.92 -2.58 8.21
CA ASN A 115 9.15 -2.54 9.01
C ASN A 115 9.04 -1.52 10.18
N PHE A 116 7.89 -1.50 10.87
CA PHE A 116 7.51 -0.52 11.89
C PHE A 116 7.59 0.94 11.42
N ASN A 117 7.08 1.22 10.23
CA ASN A 117 6.81 2.57 9.78
C ASN A 117 5.81 3.24 10.74
N LYS A 118 6.27 4.29 11.44
CA LYS A 118 5.50 5.04 12.45
C LYS A 118 4.21 5.60 11.87
N ASN A 119 4.22 5.99 10.60
CA ASN A 119 3.07 6.60 9.92
C ASN A 119 1.95 5.57 9.72
N ILE A 120 2.29 4.36 9.29
CA ILE A 120 1.33 3.26 9.12
C ILE A 120 0.69 2.88 10.45
N SER A 121 1.49 2.79 11.52
CA SER A 121 0.97 2.48 12.87
C SER A 121 0.04 3.57 13.41
N LYS A 122 0.38 4.84 13.18
CA LYS A 122 -0.46 5.98 13.58
C LYS A 122 -1.78 5.99 12.81
N PHE A 123 -1.71 5.79 11.49
CA PHE A 123 -2.88 5.71 10.64
C PHE A 123 -3.81 4.56 11.06
N SER A 124 -3.26 3.35 11.25
CA SER A 124 -4.05 2.18 11.63
C SER A 124 -4.74 2.35 12.98
N LYS A 125 -4.16 3.10 13.93
CA LYS A 125 -4.79 3.44 15.21
C LYS A 125 -5.86 4.53 15.08
N SER A 126 -5.74 5.40 14.08
CA SER A 126 -6.67 6.51 13.87
C SER A 126 -7.97 6.07 13.19
N VAL A 127 -7.92 4.98 12.42
CA VAL A 127 -9.09 4.42 11.75
C VAL A 127 -9.84 3.52 12.75
N GLY A 128 -11.11 3.83 13.02
CA GLY A 128 -11.95 3.08 13.96
C GLY A 128 -12.43 1.71 13.44
N LYS A 129 -11.62 1.04 12.62
CA LYS A 129 -11.92 -0.25 11.98
C LYS A 129 -11.00 -1.34 12.53
N PRO A 130 -11.41 -2.62 12.46
CA PRO A 130 -10.51 -3.73 12.74
C PRO A 130 -9.23 -3.64 11.91
N VAL A 131 -8.09 -3.82 12.56
CA VAL A 131 -6.76 -3.83 11.94
C VAL A 131 -6.09 -5.17 12.19
N LEU A 132 -5.61 -5.81 11.13
CA LEU A 132 -4.68 -6.94 11.21
C LEU A 132 -3.29 -6.51 10.78
N LEU A 133 -2.28 -6.93 11.54
CA LEU A 133 -0.87 -6.73 11.22
C LEU A 133 -0.27 -8.06 10.73
N ILE A 134 0.39 -8.04 9.57
CA ILE A 134 1.09 -9.20 8.98
C ILE A 134 2.56 -8.82 8.76
N ASN A 135 3.45 -9.49 9.49
CA ASN A 135 4.92 -9.36 9.35
C ASN A 135 5.53 -10.65 8.78
#